data_AF-A0A5P9NN39-F1
#
_entry.id   AF-A0A5P9NN39-F1
#
_cell.length_a   1.000
_cell.length_b   1.000
_cell.length_c   1.000
_cell.angle_alpha   90.00
_cell.angle_beta   90.00
_cell.angle_gamma   90.00
#
_symmetry.space_group_name_H-M   'P 1'
#
loop_
_entity.id
_entity.type
_entity.pdbx_description
1 polymer ?
#
loop_
_entity_poly.entity_id
_entity_poly.type
_entity_poly.pdbx_seq_one_letter_code
_entity_poly.pdbx_strand_id
1 'polypeptide(L)' 'MSRIIGYMLQLAGCLCIAWGVLVWGSFALVAFKGFIGTDGNEAGGELLTFLGALLLFCAIGFASMRYGSKLIVRRKAFGR' A
#
# COMPACT_ATOMS: atom_id res chain seq x y z
N MET A 1 -1.57 -17.39 -20.74
CA MET A 1 -1.55 -15.92 -20.54
C MET A 1 -2.12 -15.45 -19.18
N SER A 2 -3.30 -15.88 -18.72
CA SER A 2 -3.91 -15.34 -17.49
C SER A 2 -3.12 -15.51 -16.17
N ARG A 3 -2.22 -16.50 -16.07
CA ARG A 3 -1.34 -16.65 -14.89
C ARG A 3 -0.29 -15.55 -14.80
N ILE A 4 0.27 -15.13 -15.94
CA ILE A 4 1.26 -14.05 -16.02
C ILE A 4 0.63 -12.75 -15.53
N ILE A 5 -0.61 -12.46 -15.97
CA ILE A 5 -1.37 -11.28 -15.52
C ILE A 5 -1.58 -11.29 -13.99
N GLY A 6 -1.89 -12.45 -13.41
CA GLY A 6 -2.06 -12.58 -11.95
C GLY A 6 -0.76 -12.30 -11.17
N TYR A 7 0.38 -12.82 -11.63
CA TYR A 7 1.68 -12.54 -11.03
C TYR A 7 2.11 -11.08 -11.22
N MET A 8 1.87 -10.49 -12.40
CA MET A 8 2.13 -9.07 -12.65
C MET A 8 1.31 -8.17 -11.71
N LEU A 9 0.05 -8.51 -11.45
CA LEU A 9 -0.80 -7.78 -10.49
C LEU A 9 -0.28 -7.88 -9.05
N GLN A 10 0.20 -9.07 -8.64
CA GLN A 10 0.81 -9.23 -7.32
C GLN A 10 2.10 -8.41 -7.19
N LEU A 11 2.95 -8.44 -8.23
CA LEU A 11 4.21 -7.72 -8.23
C LEU A 11 4.01 -6.21 -8.24
N ALA A 12 3.03 -5.72 -9.02
CA ALA A 12 2.59 -4.33 -9.00
C ALA A 12 2.03 -3.93 -7.62
N GLY A 13 1.24 -4.81 -7.00
CA GLY A 13 0.74 -4.61 -5.64
C GLY A 13 1.87 -4.47 -4.61
N CYS A 14 2.86 -5.39 -4.63
CA CYS A 14 4.04 -5.32 -3.76
C CYS A 14 4.85 -4.05 -3.98
N LEU A 15 5.10 -3.67 -5.25
CA LEU A 15 5.82 -2.43 -5.58
C LEU A 15 5.09 -1.19 -5.10
N CYS A 16 3.76 -1.17 -5.20
CA CYS A 16 2.91 -0.08 -4.73
C CYS A 16 2.98 0.07 -3.20
N ILE A 17 2.97 -1.04 -2.45
CA ILE A 17 3.16 -1.03 -0.98
C ILE A 17 4.58 -0.57 -0.64
N ALA A 18 5.61 -1.14 -1.28
CA ALA A 18 7.00 -0.78 -1.01
C ALA A 18 7.26 0.70 -1.28
N TRP A 19 6.74 1.23 -2.38
CA TRP A 19 6.81 2.66 -2.70
C TRP A 19 6.05 3.50 -1.67
N GLY A 20 4.83 3.11 -1.32
CA GLY A 20 4.02 3.83 -0.35
C GLY A 20 4.69 3.90 1.02
N VAL A 21 5.28 2.80 1.49
CA VAL A 21 6.04 2.72 2.75
C VAL A 21 7.31 3.54 2.70
N LEU A 22 8.08 3.49 1.61
CA LEU A 22 9.32 4.27 1.49
C LEU A 22 9.06 5.77 1.47
N VAL A 23 8.07 6.22 0.69
CA VAL A 23 7.78 7.65 0.55
C VAL A 23 6.99 8.14 1.76
N TRP A 24 5.74 7.67 1.91
CA TRP A 24 4.83 8.19 2.93
C TRP A 24 5.22 7.77 4.35
N GLY A 25 5.83 6.60 4.52
CA GLY A 25 6.38 6.20 5.82
C GLY A 25 7.54 7.09 6.26
N SER A 26 8.41 7.52 5.35
CA SER A 26 9.49 8.47 5.67
C SER A 26 8.94 9.84 6.06
N PHE A 27 7.97 10.38 5.30
CA PHE A 27 7.31 11.65 5.64
C PHE A 27 6.52 11.56 6.95
N ALA A 28 5.85 10.44 7.21
CA ALA A 28 5.16 10.20 8.48
C ALA A 28 6.14 10.19 9.67
N LEU A 29 7.32 9.58 9.54
CA LEU A 29 8.34 9.59 10.59
C LEU A 29 8.90 10.99 10.87
N VAL A 30 9.13 11.79 9.83
CA VAL A 30 9.58 13.19 9.97
C VAL A 30 8.51 14.03 10.65
N ALA A 31 7.25 13.91 10.21
CA ALA A 31 6.12 14.60 10.83
C ALA A 31 5.91 14.15 12.29
N PHE A 32 6.10 12.86 12.60
CA PHE A 32 5.98 12.34 13.97
C PHE A 32 7.04 12.92 14.90
N LYS A 33 8.28 13.04 14.41
CA LYS A 33 9.35 13.71 15.15
C LYS A 33 9.06 15.19 15.36
N GLY A 34 8.47 15.88 14.38
CA GLY A 34 8.03 17.27 14.50
C GLY A 34 6.84 17.47 15.46
N PHE A 35 5.92 16.51 15.48
CA PHE A 35 4.75 16.50 16.36
C PHE A 35 5.12 16.38 17.84
N ILE A 36 6.11 15.54 18.16
CA ILE A 36 6.62 15.40 19.54
C ILE A 36 7.30 16.68 20.03
N GLY A 37 7.84 17.49 19.11
CA GLY A 37 8.62 18.68 19.43
C GLY A 37 7.86 20.02 19.44
N THR A 38 6.59 20.06 19.01
CA THR A 38 5.78 21.29 18.91
C THR A 38 4.44 21.10 19.61
N ASP A 39 3.68 22.17 19.91
CA ASP A 39 2.37 22.15 20.61
C ASP A 39 1.23 21.42 19.84
N GLY A 40 1.56 20.47 18.96
CA GLY A 40 0.72 19.33 18.62
C GLY A 40 -0.41 19.55 17.61
N ASN A 41 -0.75 20.78 17.23
CA ASN A 41 -1.94 20.97 16.39
C ASN A 41 -1.66 20.97 14.87
N GLU A 42 -0.58 21.63 14.42
CA GLU A 42 -0.27 21.74 12.99
C GLU A 42 0.41 20.47 12.44
N ALA A 43 1.40 19.93 13.16
CA ALA A 43 2.08 18.69 12.79
C ALA A 43 1.15 17.46 12.82
N GLY A 44 0.04 17.52 13.56
CA GLY A 44 -0.91 16.42 13.71
C GLY A 44 -1.72 16.17 12.43
N GLY A 45 -2.13 17.25 11.76
CA GLY A 45 -2.86 17.16 10.50
C GLY A 45 -1.99 16.60 9.37
N GLU A 46 -0.73 17.02 9.30
CA GLU A 46 0.23 16.50 8.33
C GLU A 46 0.53 15.01 8.58
N LEU A 47 0.74 14.64 9.85
CA LEU A 47 0.94 13.25 10.25
C LEU A 47 -0.24 12.36 9.83
N LEU A 48 -1.48 12.78 10.13
CA LEU A 48 -2.70 12.07 9.75
C LEU A 48 -2.82 11.91 8.24
N THR A 49 -2.45 12.94 7.48
CA THR A 49 -2.48 12.91 6.02
C THR A 49 -1.48 11.90 5.46
N PHE A 50 -0.24 11.89 5.96
CA PHE A 50 0.79 10.94 5.54
C PHE A 50 0.46 9.51 5.96
N LEU A 51 -0.06 9.31 7.18
CA LEU A 51 -0.53 8.00 7.63
C LEU A 51 -1.72 7.50 6.81
N GLY A 52 -2.66 8.40 6.49
CA GLY A 52 -3.83 8.09 5.66
C GLY A 52 -3.41 7.69 4.25
N ALA A 53 -2.50 8.44 3.63
CA ALA A 53 -1.93 8.10 2.33
C ALA A 53 -1.21 6.74 2.37
N LEU A 54 -0.38 6.50 3.39
CA LEU A 54 0.30 5.22 3.59
C LEU A 54 -0.70 4.05 3.67
N LEU A 55 -1.74 4.18 4.49
CA LEU A 55 -2.79 3.16 4.62
C LEU A 55 -3.53 2.93 3.31
N LEU A 56 -3.81 3.99 2.54
CA LEU A 56 -4.47 3.89 1.24
C LEU A 56 -3.62 3.10 0.24
N PHE A 57 -2.32 3.41 0.14
CA PHE A 57 -1.38 2.68 -0.72
C PHE A 57 -1.26 1.20 -0.30
N CYS A 58 -1.20 0.94 1.01
CA CYS A 58 -1.22 -0.42 1.54
C CYS A 58 -2.51 -1.17 1.18
N ALA A 59 -3.67 -0.53 1.32
CA ALA A 59 -4.97 -1.12 0.99
C ALA A 59 -5.09 -1.42 -0.51
N ILE A 60 -4.68 -0.49 -1.39
CA ILE A 60 -4.70 -0.67 -2.85
C ILE A 60 -3.74 -1.77 -3.28
N GLY A 61 -2.52 -1.80 -2.72
CA GLY A 61 -1.56 -2.85 -3.00
C GLY A 61 -2.05 -4.22 -2.55
N PHE A 62 -2.60 -4.32 -1.33
CA PHE A 62 -3.17 -5.56 -0.82
C PHE A 62 -4.38 -6.04 -1.65
N ALA A 63 -5.28 -5.12 -2.02
CA ALA A 63 -6.38 -5.43 -2.91
C ALA A 63 -5.88 -5.98 -4.24
N SER A 64 -4.90 -5.33 -4.86
CA SER A 64 -4.29 -5.77 -6.13
C SER A 64 -3.69 -7.18 -6.01
N MET A 65 -2.97 -7.47 -4.93
CA MET A 65 -2.45 -8.81 -4.65
C MET A 65 -3.57 -9.84 -4.45
N ARG A 66 -4.64 -9.48 -3.72
CA ARG A 66 -5.80 -10.34 -3.47
C ARG A 66 -6.56 -10.66 -4.76
N TYR A 67 -6.75 -9.67 -5.63
CA TYR A 67 -7.37 -9.86 -6.95
C TYR A 67 -6.49 -10.71 -7.87
N GLY A 68 -5.17 -10.47 -7.92
CA GLY A 68 -4.22 -11.30 -8.66
C GLY A 68 -4.28 -12.77 -8.21
N SER A 69 -4.26 -13.03 -6.91
CA SER A 69 -4.41 -14.38 -6.33
C SER A 69 -5.74 -15.04 -6.71
N LYS A 70 -6.86 -14.31 -6.62
CA LYS A 70 -8.18 -14.83 -7.02
C LYS A 70 -8.23 -15.17 -8.51
N LEU A 71 -7.57 -14.39 -9.37
CA LEU A 71 -7.49 -14.64 -10.80
C LEU A 71 -6.71 -15.93 -11.11
N ILE A 72 -5.61 -16.16 -10.38
CA ILE A 72 -4.80 -17.39 -10.46
C ILE A 72 -5.63 -18.61 -10.00
N VAL A 73 -6.34 -18.49 -8.88
CA VAL A 73 -7.13 -19.59 -8.28
C VAL A 73 -8.36 -19.93 -9.11
N ARG A 74 -9.13 -18.96 -9.61
CA ARG A 74 -10.33 -19.22 -10.45
C ARG A 74 -10.00 -20.03 -11.70
N ARG A 75 -8.86 -19.78 -12.34
CA ARG A 75 -8.40 -20.56 -13.50
C ARG A 75 -7.93 -21.97 -13.14
N LYS A 76 -7.45 -22.22 -11.91
CA LYS A 76 -7.18 -23.59 -11.41
C LYS A 76 -8.49 -24.38 -11.23
N ALA A 77 -9.55 -23.72 -10.76
CA ALA A 77 -10.86 -24.35 -10.55
C ALA A 77 -11.62 -24.59 -11.87
N PHE A 78 -11.43 -23.73 -12.87
CA PHE A 78 -12.12 -23.77 -14.17
C PHE A 78 -11.26 -24.42 -15.30
N GLY A 79 -10.13 -25.02 -14.94
CA GLY A 79 -9.17 -25.63 -15.87
C GLY A 79 -9.27 -27.15 -15.93
N ARG A 80 -10.50 -27.68 -15.95
CA ARG A 80 -10.82 -28.85 -16.77
C ARG A 80 -11.35 -28.33 -18.10
#